data_AF-A0A8J9WMW5-F1
#
_entry.id   AF-A0A8J9WMW5-F1
#
_cell.length_a   1.000
_cell.length_b   1.000
_cell.length_c   1.000
_cell.angle_alpha   90.00
_cell.angle_beta   90.00
_cell.angle_gamma   90.00
#
_symmetry.space_group_name_H-M   'P 1'
#
loop_
_entity.id
_entity.type
_entity.pdbx_description
1 polymer ?
#
loop_
_entity_poly.entity_id
_entity_poly.type
_entity_poly.pdbx_seq_one_letter_code
_entity_poly.pdbx_strand_id
1 'polypeptide(L)'
;MEHSDQVELKALPEGEQVTWEGIYTDASFREEVQRWRMEDIEQKVLSNAVVLWERYAEQNRRFVEERSEQLKSFANLAALITGFAIVAFLQFDFDVAAGNPGVILAFGMTMALVVGLSINSMSLCGLIHAAVMKTGKMYIAEAEEAEFIRRCRAFALQYQKGDKPPQPRRNIQSFWQNHCEDEWQRAFFMFSASVFVFYANLTLASWIKFQDVSTAAIIMTVVFGLGFFYLIVMHVNWLEPVTSPAARLRGPNLKELETPMGLPFDWHLRPRRFGSFAAAAHTPRTF
;
A
#
# COMPACT_ATOMS: atom_id res chain seq x y z
N MET A 1 -48.68 -86.21 30.31
CA MET A 1 -49.59 -85.24 29.70
C MET A 1 -50.25 -84.54 30.86
N GLU A 2 -50.07 -83.27 31.18
CA GLU A 2 -49.44 -82.06 30.62
C GLU A 2 -49.04 -81.26 31.88
N HIS A 3 -47.82 -80.75 32.01
CA HIS A 3 -47.33 -79.46 31.49
C HIS A 3 -48.08 -78.23 32.03
N SER A 4 -47.29 -77.22 32.42
CA SER A 4 -47.62 -75.81 32.65
C SER A 4 -48.08 -75.43 34.07
N ASP A 5 -47.48 -74.49 34.80
CA ASP A 5 -46.25 -73.70 34.63
C ASP A 5 -45.84 -73.18 36.02
N GLN A 6 -44.58 -73.43 36.42
CA GLN A 6 -43.95 -72.67 37.49
C GLN A 6 -43.55 -71.32 36.90
N VAL A 7 -44.19 -70.25 37.37
CA VAL A 7 -43.78 -68.88 37.06
C VAL A 7 -42.45 -68.63 37.76
N GLU A 8 -41.37 -68.86 37.02
CA GLU A 8 -40.01 -68.48 37.38
C GLU A 8 -39.94 -66.95 37.37
N LEU A 9 -39.95 -66.36 38.57
CA LEU A 9 -39.67 -64.94 38.78
C LEU A 9 -38.23 -64.67 38.35
N LYS A 10 -38.09 -64.33 37.06
CA LYS A 10 -36.85 -63.81 36.49
C LYS A 10 -36.56 -62.47 37.16
N ALA A 11 -35.62 -62.47 38.10
CA ALA A 11 -35.07 -61.26 38.66
C ALA A 11 -34.61 -60.35 37.50
N LEU A 12 -35.26 -59.21 37.34
CA LEU A 12 -34.77 -58.13 36.50
C LEU A 12 -33.44 -57.66 37.12
N PRO A 13 -32.39 -57.42 36.31
CA PRO A 13 -31.13 -56.94 36.84
C PRO A 13 -31.41 -55.62 37.56
N GLU A 14 -30.90 -55.56 38.79
CA GLU A 14 -30.97 -54.41 39.68
C GLU A 14 -30.74 -53.13 38.89
N GLY A 15 -31.70 -52.22 38.99
CA GLY A 15 -31.57 -50.88 38.46
C GLY A 15 -30.25 -50.31 38.95
N GLU A 16 -29.40 -49.96 38.00
CA GLU A 16 -28.23 -49.12 38.19
C GLU A 16 -28.73 -47.87 38.94
N GLN A 17 -28.62 -47.90 40.27
CA GLN A 17 -28.97 -46.78 41.11
C GLN A 17 -27.98 -45.68 40.71
N VAL A 18 -28.44 -44.78 39.86
CA VAL A 18 -27.72 -43.55 39.54
C VAL A 18 -27.57 -42.82 40.87
N THR A 19 -26.42 -43.01 41.51
CA THR A 19 -26.13 -42.39 42.79
C THR A 19 -26.15 -40.88 42.58
N TRP A 20 -26.80 -40.14 43.48
CA TRP A 20 -26.88 -38.69 43.39
C TRP A 20 -25.48 -38.06 43.22
N GLU A 21 -24.44 -38.65 43.83
CA GLU A 21 -23.03 -38.29 43.62
C GLU A 21 -22.56 -38.41 42.16
N GLY A 22 -22.99 -39.44 41.42
CA GLY A 22 -22.75 -39.60 39.98
C GLY A 22 -23.44 -38.54 39.11
N ILE A 23 -24.63 -38.08 39.51
CA ILE A 23 -25.36 -37.00 38.83
C ILE A 23 -24.74 -35.63 39.12
N TYR A 24 -24.34 -35.38 40.36
CA TYR A 24 -23.66 -34.13 40.74
C TYR A 24 -22.30 -33.99 40.05
N THR A 25 -21.55 -35.10 39.93
CA THR A 25 -20.28 -35.14 39.20
C THR A 25 -20.46 -34.98 37.69
N ASP A 26 -21.50 -35.55 37.09
CA ASP A 26 -21.81 -35.34 35.67
C ASP A 26 -22.30 -33.90 35.40
N ALA A 27 -23.12 -33.33 36.29
CA ALA A 27 -23.57 -31.94 36.17
C ALA A 27 -22.41 -30.94 36.29
N SER A 28 -21.53 -31.10 37.28
CA SER A 28 -20.35 -30.24 37.44
C SER A 28 -19.37 -30.40 36.28
N PHE A 29 -19.18 -31.63 35.79
CA PHE A 29 -18.36 -31.89 34.61
C PHE A 29 -18.92 -31.20 33.36
N ARG A 30 -20.25 -31.24 33.14
CA ARG A 30 -20.90 -30.54 32.01
C ARG A 30 -20.70 -29.02 32.11
N GLU A 31 -20.78 -28.44 33.30
CA GLU A 31 -20.51 -27.01 33.52
C GLU A 31 -19.05 -26.63 33.25
N GLU A 32 -18.10 -27.47 33.63
CA GLU A 32 -16.67 -27.28 33.30
C GLU A 32 -16.41 -27.39 31.81
N VAL A 33 -16.97 -28.39 31.14
CA VAL A 33 -16.87 -28.54 29.68
C VAL A 33 -17.48 -27.34 28.95
N GLN A 34 -18.60 -26.79 29.45
CA GLN A 34 -19.18 -25.56 28.89
C GLN A 34 -18.25 -24.36 29.10
N ARG A 35 -17.64 -24.20 30.28
CA ARG A 35 -16.67 -23.14 30.55
C ARG A 35 -15.45 -23.22 29.63
N TRP A 36 -14.84 -24.40 29.50
CA TRP A 36 -13.69 -24.59 28.60
C TRP A 36 -14.03 -24.30 27.14
N ARG A 37 -15.24 -24.67 26.69
CA ARG A 37 -15.69 -24.34 25.32
C ARG A 37 -15.82 -22.83 25.12
N MET A 38 -16.35 -22.10 26.10
CA MET A 38 -16.47 -20.65 26.01
C MET A 38 -15.09 -19.97 25.99
N GLU A 39 -14.17 -20.42 26.84
CA GLU A 39 -12.78 -19.93 26.88
C GLU A 39 -12.03 -20.22 25.57
N ASP A 40 -12.16 -21.43 25.03
CA ASP A 40 -11.54 -21.84 23.76
C ASP A 40 -12.07 -21.00 22.58
N ILE A 41 -13.38 -20.72 22.55
CA ILE A 41 -13.98 -19.83 21.54
C ILE A 41 -13.40 -18.41 21.67
N GLU A 42 -13.29 -17.88 22.89
CA GLU A 42 -12.75 -16.54 23.12
C GLU A 42 -11.27 -16.44 22.70
N GLN A 43 -10.45 -17.43 23.07
CA GLN A 43 -9.05 -17.49 22.66
C GLN A 43 -8.89 -17.52 21.13
N LYS A 44 -9.73 -18.30 20.44
CA LYS A 44 -9.74 -18.34 18.96
C LYS A 44 -10.10 -16.99 18.34
N VAL A 45 -11.07 -16.26 18.90
CA VAL A 45 -11.42 -14.92 18.44
C VAL A 45 -10.25 -13.95 18.61
N LEU A 46 -9.58 -13.97 19.76
CA LEU A 46 -8.42 -13.12 20.03
C LEU A 46 -7.25 -13.47 19.08
N SER A 47 -6.95 -14.75 18.90
CA SER A 47 -5.91 -15.21 17.98
C SER A 47 -6.19 -14.76 16.53
N ASN A 48 -7.44 -14.91 16.07
CA ASN A 48 -7.84 -14.44 14.74
C ASN A 48 -7.71 -12.92 14.59
N ALA A 49 -8.05 -12.15 15.64
CA ALA A 49 -7.91 -10.69 15.64
C ALA A 49 -6.46 -10.26 15.53
N VAL A 50 -5.54 -10.93 16.23
CA VAL A 50 -4.09 -10.67 16.16
C VAL A 50 -3.56 -10.97 14.75
N VAL A 51 -3.89 -12.13 14.18
CA VAL A 51 -3.46 -12.48 12.81
C VAL A 51 -3.98 -11.47 11.78
N LEU A 52 -5.21 -10.99 11.95
CA LEU A 52 -5.79 -9.97 11.08
C LEU A 52 -5.08 -8.62 11.23
N TRP A 53 -4.77 -8.22 12.47
CA TRP A 53 -3.99 -7.02 12.76
C TRP A 53 -2.61 -7.07 12.12
N GLU A 54 -1.87 -8.17 12.30
CA GLU A 54 -0.55 -8.37 11.71
C GLU A 54 -0.56 -8.17 10.20
N ARG A 55 -1.60 -8.65 9.49
CA ARG A 55 -1.72 -8.45 8.04
C ARG A 55 -1.88 -6.97 7.68
N TYR A 56 -2.72 -6.24 8.41
CA TYR A 56 -2.93 -4.81 8.17
C TYR A 56 -1.69 -4.00 8.54
N ALA A 57 -1.07 -4.30 9.67
CA ALA A 57 0.17 -3.67 10.11
C ALA A 57 1.30 -3.93 9.11
N GLU A 58 1.44 -5.16 8.62
CA GLU A 58 2.43 -5.54 7.61
C GLU A 58 2.17 -4.86 6.27
N GLN A 59 0.92 -4.80 5.82
CA GLN A 59 0.56 -4.08 4.60
C GLN A 59 0.90 -2.58 4.72
N ASN A 60 0.57 -1.97 5.86
CA ASN A 60 0.91 -0.56 6.12
C ASN A 60 2.42 -0.35 6.17
N ARG A 61 3.16 -1.25 6.81
CA ARG A 61 4.64 -1.20 6.89
C ARG A 61 5.27 -1.25 5.50
N ARG A 62 4.88 -2.21 4.67
CA ARG A 62 5.38 -2.33 3.28
C ARG A 62 5.05 -1.10 2.45
N PHE A 63 3.82 -0.60 2.55
CA PHE A 63 3.43 0.63 1.85
C PHE A 63 4.29 1.83 2.27
N VAL A 64 4.54 1.97 3.58
CA VAL A 64 5.42 3.00 4.12
C VAL A 64 6.84 2.83 3.58
N GLU A 65 7.40 1.62 3.64
CA GLU A 65 8.74 1.32 3.14
C GLU A 65 8.88 1.63 1.65
N GLU A 66 7.99 1.09 0.81
CA GLU A 66 7.96 1.32 -0.64
C GLU A 66 7.89 2.82 -0.99
N ARG A 67 6.95 3.56 -0.39
CA ARG A 67 6.84 5.01 -0.63
C ARG A 67 8.04 5.78 -0.10
N SER A 68 8.60 5.35 1.02
CA SER A 68 9.79 5.97 1.59
C SER A 68 11.02 5.81 0.71
N GLU A 69 11.18 4.64 0.08
CA GLU A 69 12.26 4.33 -0.86
C GLU A 69 12.11 5.13 -2.15
N GLN A 70 10.88 5.21 -2.68
CA GLN A 70 10.58 6.06 -3.84
C GLN A 70 10.97 7.52 -3.58
N LEU A 71 10.55 8.09 -2.44
CA LEU A 71 10.85 9.47 -2.08
C LEU A 71 12.35 9.72 -1.88
N LYS A 72 13.07 8.76 -1.25
CA LYS A 72 14.52 8.83 -1.08
C LYS A 72 15.25 8.83 -2.42
N SER A 73 14.88 7.90 -3.32
CA SER A 73 15.45 7.82 -4.66
C SER A 73 15.28 9.14 -5.42
N PHE A 74 14.08 9.71 -5.35
CA PHE A 74 13.76 10.96 -6.02
C PHE A 74 14.52 12.17 -5.47
N ALA A 75 14.57 12.30 -4.14
CA ALA A 75 15.33 13.36 -3.49
C ALA A 75 16.83 13.29 -3.84
N ASN A 76 17.40 12.08 -3.87
CA ASN A 76 18.81 11.88 -4.26
C ASN A 76 19.05 12.26 -5.72
N LEU A 77 18.15 11.91 -6.64
CA LEU A 77 18.28 12.27 -8.05
C LEU A 77 18.19 13.80 -8.25
N ALA A 78 17.27 14.47 -7.54
CA ALA A 78 17.17 15.93 -7.53
C ALA A 78 18.43 16.61 -6.98
N ALA A 79 19.02 16.06 -5.92
CA ALA A 79 20.27 16.55 -5.36
C ALA A 79 21.43 16.41 -6.35
N LEU A 80 21.53 15.28 -7.06
CA LEU A 80 22.56 15.05 -8.07
C LEU A 80 22.46 16.03 -9.25
N ILE A 81 21.24 16.25 -9.77
CA ILE A 81 21.03 17.22 -10.85
C ILE A 81 21.37 18.64 -10.39
N THR A 82 20.96 19.02 -9.18
CA THR A 82 21.29 20.32 -8.60
C THR A 82 22.81 20.49 -8.45
N GLY A 83 23.49 19.49 -7.89
CA GLY A 83 24.94 19.51 -7.72
C GLY A 83 25.68 19.59 -9.05
N PHE A 84 25.29 18.78 -10.03
CA PHE A 84 25.89 18.81 -11.36
C PHE A 84 25.68 20.17 -12.04
N ALA A 85 24.46 20.72 -11.97
CA ALA A 85 24.16 22.01 -12.55
C ALA A 85 25.02 23.13 -11.92
N ILE A 86 25.14 23.15 -10.58
CA ILE A 86 25.96 24.15 -9.87
C ILE A 86 27.44 24.01 -10.23
N VAL A 87 27.98 22.79 -10.23
CA VAL A 87 29.38 22.55 -10.60
C VAL A 87 29.65 22.97 -12.04
N ALA A 88 28.76 22.61 -12.97
CA ALA A 88 28.87 23.03 -14.36
C ALA A 88 28.89 24.56 -14.48
N PHE A 89 27.98 25.25 -13.77
CA PHE A 89 27.94 26.71 -13.72
C PHE A 89 29.24 27.33 -13.21
N LEU A 90 29.85 26.76 -12.16
CA LEU A 90 31.11 27.27 -11.59
C LEU A 90 32.35 26.96 -12.45
N GLN A 91 32.31 25.87 -13.22
CA GLN A 91 33.45 25.45 -14.06
C GLN A 91 33.45 26.10 -15.44
N PHE A 92 32.31 26.57 -15.92
CA PHE A 92 32.26 27.31 -17.17
C PHE A 92 32.86 28.69 -16.98
N ASP A 93 34.10 28.83 -17.47
CA ASP A 93 34.71 30.14 -17.66
C ASP A 93 33.97 30.86 -18.80
N PHE A 94 33.23 31.90 -18.45
CA PHE A 94 32.42 32.68 -19.37
C PHE A 94 33.15 33.96 -19.73
N ASP A 95 33.58 34.10 -20.98
CA ASP A 95 34.02 35.40 -21.48
C ASP A 95 32.80 36.30 -21.71
N VAL A 96 32.45 37.05 -20.67
CA VAL A 96 31.26 37.94 -20.65
C VAL A 96 31.41 39.08 -21.66
N ALA A 97 32.63 39.41 -22.09
CA ALA A 97 32.88 40.52 -23.01
C ALA A 97 32.69 40.13 -24.49
N ALA A 98 32.94 38.88 -24.84
CA ALA A 98 32.82 38.38 -26.22
C ALA A 98 31.43 37.80 -26.56
N GLY A 99 30.67 37.37 -25.54
CA GLY A 99 29.41 36.65 -25.73
C GLY A 99 28.18 37.52 -26.03
N ASN A 100 27.19 36.92 -26.69
CA ASN A 100 25.89 37.54 -26.87
C ASN A 100 25.18 37.70 -25.50
N PRO A 101 24.86 38.94 -25.07
CA PRO A 101 24.30 39.20 -23.75
C PRO A 101 22.95 38.50 -23.52
N GLY A 102 22.16 38.30 -24.58
CA GLY A 102 20.88 37.61 -24.50
C GLY A 102 21.02 36.14 -24.14
N VAL A 103 22.03 35.45 -24.68
CA VAL A 103 22.28 34.02 -24.42
C VAL A 103 22.79 33.81 -22.99
N ILE A 104 23.67 34.71 -22.52
CA ILE A 104 24.19 34.69 -21.15
C ILE A 104 23.05 34.92 -20.13
N LEU A 105 22.17 35.90 -20.39
CA LEU A 105 21.00 36.15 -19.55
C LEU A 105 20.05 34.94 -19.53
N ALA A 106 19.74 34.37 -20.69
CA ALA A 106 18.89 33.20 -20.81
C ALA A 106 19.47 32.01 -20.04
N PHE A 107 20.78 31.78 -20.15
CA PHE A 107 21.49 30.73 -19.42
C PHE A 107 21.42 30.93 -17.90
N GLY A 108 21.66 32.15 -17.41
CA GLY A 108 21.54 32.46 -15.98
C GLY A 108 20.12 32.23 -15.45
N MET A 109 19.10 32.63 -16.20
CA MET A 109 17.69 32.40 -15.84
C MET A 109 17.33 30.91 -15.82
N THR A 110 17.71 30.15 -16.85
CA THR A 110 17.44 28.72 -16.91
C THR A 110 18.18 27.97 -15.82
N MET A 111 19.42 28.36 -15.51
CA MET A 111 20.20 27.77 -14.42
C MET A 111 19.55 28.01 -13.04
N ALA A 112 19.10 29.23 -12.77
CA ALA A 112 18.37 29.55 -11.54
C ALA A 112 17.07 28.75 -11.42
N LEU A 113 16.33 28.57 -12.52
CA LEU A 113 15.13 27.74 -12.57
C LEU A 113 15.43 26.27 -12.30
N VAL A 114 16.48 25.69 -12.90
CA VAL A 114 16.88 24.29 -12.66
C VAL A 114 17.16 24.05 -11.18
N VAL A 115 17.99 24.91 -10.58
CA VAL A 115 18.38 24.78 -9.16
C VAL A 115 17.19 25.03 -8.25
N GLY A 116 16.41 26.09 -8.49
CA GLY A 116 15.26 26.45 -7.68
C GLY A 116 14.19 25.35 -7.69
N LEU A 117 13.82 24.83 -8.87
CA LEU A 117 12.82 23.77 -8.99
C LEU A 117 13.30 22.45 -8.36
N SER A 118 14.58 22.08 -8.58
CA SER A 118 15.15 20.84 -8.05
C SER A 118 15.27 20.86 -6.52
N ILE A 119 15.71 21.98 -5.94
CA ILE A 119 15.77 22.14 -4.48
C ILE A 119 14.37 22.10 -3.86
N ASN A 120 13.40 22.82 -4.42
CA ASN A 120 12.03 22.81 -3.91
C ASN A 120 11.43 21.39 -3.97
N SER A 121 11.62 20.66 -5.07
CA SER A 121 11.20 19.27 -5.17
C SER A 121 11.86 18.39 -4.11
N MET A 122 13.19 18.49 -3.94
CA MET A 122 13.93 17.72 -2.94
C MET A 122 13.43 18.01 -1.52
N SER A 123 13.21 19.28 -1.17
CA SER A 123 12.70 19.71 0.13
C SER A 123 11.29 19.17 0.39
N LEU A 124 10.39 19.25 -0.60
CA LEU A 124 9.04 18.68 -0.48
C LEU A 124 9.08 17.17 -0.29
N CYS A 125 9.88 16.43 -1.07
CA CYS A 125 10.04 15.00 -0.88
C CYS A 125 10.61 14.64 0.50
N GLY A 126 11.54 15.45 1.02
CA GLY A 126 12.07 15.29 2.38
C GLY A 126 11.00 15.49 3.47
N LEU A 127 10.15 16.51 3.33
CA LEU A 127 9.05 16.78 4.25
C LEU A 127 7.99 15.67 4.21
N ILE A 128 7.60 15.21 3.02
CA ILE A 128 6.67 14.09 2.84
C ILE A 128 7.27 12.81 3.45
N HIS A 129 8.55 12.54 3.21
CA HIS A 129 9.23 11.38 3.77
C HIS A 129 9.21 11.40 5.31
N ALA A 130 9.53 12.54 5.93
CA ALA A 130 9.48 12.70 7.37
C ALA A 130 8.06 12.52 7.92
N ALA A 131 7.04 13.06 7.24
CA ALA A 131 5.64 12.89 7.61
C ALA A 131 5.20 11.42 7.53
N VAL A 132 5.55 10.70 6.46
CA VAL A 132 5.25 9.27 6.29
C VAL A 132 5.95 8.43 7.35
N MET A 133 7.23 8.70 7.66
CA MET A 133 7.96 7.99 8.72
C MET A 133 7.36 8.24 10.11
N LYS A 134 6.99 9.48 10.43
CA LYS A 134 6.34 9.82 11.71
C LYS A 134 5.00 9.11 11.86
N THR A 135 4.19 9.15 10.79
CA THR A 135 2.86 8.55 10.82
C THR A 135 2.95 7.01 10.83
N GLY A 136 3.90 6.43 10.08
CA GLY A 136 4.19 4.99 10.06
C GLY A 136 4.45 4.41 11.46
N LYS A 137 5.21 5.12 12.30
CA LYS A 137 5.46 4.71 13.70
C LYS A 137 4.19 4.70 14.56
N MET A 138 3.26 5.61 14.31
CA MET A 138 2.00 5.68 15.07
C MET A 138 1.06 4.52 14.72
N TYR A 139 1.14 3.95 13.52
CA TYR A 139 0.30 2.82 13.10
C TYR A 139 0.68 1.48 13.72
N ILE A 140 1.92 1.38 14.23
CA ILE A 140 2.44 0.17 14.90
C ILE A 140 2.34 0.32 16.42
N ALA A 141 1.65 1.36 16.92
CA ALA A 141 1.51 1.57 18.35
C ALA A 141 0.57 0.52 18.98
N GLU A 142 1.01 -0.06 20.10
CA GLU A 142 0.27 -1.06 20.89
C GLU A 142 -1.14 -0.59 21.27
N ALA A 143 -1.35 0.73 21.41
CA ALA A 143 -2.66 1.31 21.73
C ALA A 143 -3.68 1.11 20.59
N GLU A 144 -3.26 1.24 19.33
CA GLU A 144 -4.14 1.03 18.16
C GLU A 144 -4.45 -0.45 17.97
N GLU A 145 -3.48 -1.33 18.24
CA GLU A 145 -3.68 -2.78 18.29
C GLU A 145 -4.72 -3.16 19.35
N ALA A 146 -4.58 -2.65 20.58
CA ALA A 146 -5.52 -2.92 21.66
C ALA A 146 -6.95 -2.43 21.35
N GLU A 147 -7.10 -1.26 20.72
CA GLU A 147 -8.41 -0.78 20.27
C GLU A 147 -8.98 -1.66 19.14
N PHE A 148 -8.15 -2.08 18.20
CA PHE A 148 -8.56 -2.97 17.12
C PHE A 148 -9.04 -4.32 17.65
N ILE A 149 -8.25 -4.98 18.51
CA ILE A 149 -8.59 -6.26 19.14
C ILE A 149 -9.89 -6.13 19.94
N ARG A 150 -10.10 -5.03 20.68
CA ARG A 150 -11.35 -4.76 21.40
C ARG A 150 -12.56 -4.70 20.46
N ARG A 151 -12.41 -4.06 19.29
CA ARG A 151 -13.47 -3.99 18.27
C ARG A 151 -13.73 -5.35 17.63
N CYS A 152 -12.69 -6.15 17.36
CA CYS A 152 -12.85 -7.52 16.87
C CYS A 152 -13.58 -8.41 17.87
N ARG A 153 -13.27 -8.27 19.17
CA ARG A 153 -13.97 -9.00 20.25
C ARG A 153 -15.44 -8.59 20.32
N ALA A 154 -15.74 -7.30 20.32
CA ALA A 154 -17.12 -6.79 20.31
C ALA A 154 -17.89 -7.28 19.06
N PHE A 155 -17.22 -7.29 17.90
CA PHE A 155 -17.78 -7.79 16.65
C PHE A 155 -18.11 -9.28 16.71
N ALA A 156 -17.21 -10.11 17.23
CA ALA A 156 -17.44 -11.55 17.35
C ALA A 156 -18.64 -11.88 18.25
N LEU A 157 -18.88 -11.08 19.29
CA LEU A 157 -20.04 -11.23 20.19
C LEU A 157 -21.37 -10.78 19.56
N GLN A 158 -21.32 -9.82 18.63
CA GLN A 158 -22.50 -9.20 18.01
C GLN A 158 -22.73 -9.65 16.56
N TYR A 159 -21.94 -10.61 16.08
CA TYR A 159 -21.92 -10.98 14.67
C TYR A 159 -23.28 -11.47 14.17
N GLN A 160 -23.75 -10.85 13.09
CA GLN A 160 -24.85 -11.35 12.29
C GLN A 160 -24.34 -11.83 10.93
N LYS A 161 -25.03 -12.82 10.36
CA LYS A 161 -24.66 -13.38 9.05
C LYS A 161 -24.73 -12.29 7.97
N GLY A 162 -23.58 -11.94 7.42
CA GLY A 162 -23.43 -10.86 6.43
C GLY A 162 -22.63 -9.66 6.93
N ASP A 163 -22.34 -9.60 8.22
CA ASP A 163 -21.51 -8.55 8.80
C ASP A 163 -20.04 -8.68 8.40
N LYS A 164 -19.35 -7.54 8.31
CA LYS A 164 -17.94 -7.46 7.89
C LYS A 164 -17.02 -7.27 9.10
N PRO A 165 -15.84 -7.91 9.12
CA PRO A 165 -14.88 -7.69 10.19
C PRO A 165 -14.51 -6.20 10.26
N PRO A 166 -14.27 -5.68 11.47
CA PRO A 166 -13.89 -4.29 11.64
C PRO A 166 -12.56 -4.02 10.94
N GLN A 167 -12.46 -2.85 10.30
CA GLN A 167 -11.21 -2.38 9.71
C GLN A 167 -10.47 -1.44 10.68
N PRO A 168 -9.14 -1.34 10.59
CA PRO A 168 -8.38 -0.30 11.28
C PRO A 168 -8.97 1.07 10.96
N ARG A 169 -9.19 1.92 11.99
CA ARG A 169 -9.80 3.25 11.81
C ARG A 169 -8.94 4.17 10.97
N ARG A 170 -7.63 4.03 11.10
CA ARG A 170 -6.64 4.83 10.38
C ARG A 170 -5.92 3.91 9.40
N ASN A 171 -5.91 4.30 8.13
CA ASN A 171 -5.19 3.62 7.06
C ASN A 171 -4.14 4.59 6.50
N ILE A 172 -2.88 4.17 6.43
CA ILE A 172 -1.80 4.97 5.85
C ILE A 172 -2.10 5.36 4.40
N GLN A 173 -2.80 4.51 3.66
CA GLN A 173 -3.21 4.79 2.29
C GLN A 173 -4.15 5.98 2.21
N SER A 174 -5.10 6.10 3.16
CA SER A 174 -6.01 7.24 3.24
C SER A 174 -5.28 8.51 3.66
N PHE A 175 -4.33 8.40 4.59
CA PHE A 175 -3.45 9.52 4.95
C PHE A 175 -2.65 10.03 3.74
N TRP A 176 -2.04 9.10 2.99
CA TRP A 176 -1.29 9.43 1.79
C TRP A 176 -2.17 10.11 0.74
N GLN A 177 -3.34 9.55 0.43
CA GLN A 177 -4.28 10.11 -0.53
C GLN A 177 -4.75 11.53 -0.17
N ASN A 178 -5.00 11.79 1.11
CA ASN A 178 -5.56 13.07 1.55
C ASN A 178 -4.51 14.16 1.76
N HIS A 179 -3.27 13.81 2.07
CA HIS A 179 -2.26 14.79 2.49
C HIS A 179 -0.97 14.76 1.67
N CYS A 180 -0.61 13.62 1.08
CA CYS A 180 0.70 13.45 0.45
C CYS A 180 0.62 13.36 -1.07
N GLU A 181 -0.46 12.83 -1.63
CA GLU A 181 -0.57 12.56 -3.07
C GLU A 181 -0.42 13.85 -3.89
N ASP A 182 -1.19 14.90 -3.59
CA ASP A 182 -1.15 16.16 -4.34
C ASP A 182 0.21 16.86 -4.22
N GLU A 183 0.79 16.90 -3.02
CA GLU A 183 2.10 17.52 -2.80
C GLU A 183 3.23 16.72 -3.43
N TRP A 184 3.13 15.39 -3.44
CA TRP A 184 4.07 14.52 -4.15
C TRP A 184 3.98 14.75 -5.66
N GLN A 185 2.77 14.85 -6.23
CA GLN A 185 2.59 15.14 -7.66
C GLN A 185 3.21 16.50 -8.01
N ARG A 186 3.00 17.54 -7.19
CA ARG A 186 3.63 18.85 -7.39
C ARG A 186 5.15 18.77 -7.35
N ALA A 187 5.72 18.06 -6.37
CA ALA A 187 7.17 17.85 -6.30
C ALA A 187 7.68 17.12 -7.56
N PHE A 188 6.96 16.08 -7.99
CA PHE A 188 7.27 15.34 -9.21
C PHE A 188 7.28 16.26 -10.44
N PHE A 189 6.25 17.10 -10.61
CA PHE A 189 6.19 18.08 -11.70
C PHE A 189 7.32 19.11 -11.65
N MET A 190 7.66 19.62 -10.48
CA MET A 190 8.78 20.58 -10.32
C MET A 190 10.10 19.96 -10.74
N PHE A 191 10.37 18.73 -10.33
CA PHE A 191 11.57 17.99 -10.75
C PHE A 191 11.56 17.68 -12.25
N SER A 192 10.46 17.16 -12.80
CA SER A 192 10.38 16.91 -14.25
C SER A 192 10.59 18.19 -15.05
N ALA A 193 9.99 19.31 -14.62
CA ALA A 193 10.22 20.61 -15.21
C ALA A 193 11.69 21.03 -15.11
N SER A 194 12.36 20.79 -13.98
CA SER A 194 13.78 21.11 -13.83
C SER A 194 14.66 20.33 -14.81
N VAL A 195 14.35 19.05 -15.07
CA VAL A 195 15.06 18.24 -16.07
C VAL A 195 14.89 18.84 -17.47
N PHE A 196 13.69 19.26 -17.86
CA PHE A 196 13.47 19.91 -19.17
C PHE A 196 14.24 21.23 -19.30
N VAL A 197 14.19 22.07 -18.28
CA VAL A 197 14.94 23.34 -18.26
C VAL A 197 16.45 23.08 -18.28
N PHE A 198 16.91 21.97 -17.68
CA PHE A 198 18.32 21.59 -17.68
C PHE A 198 18.84 21.24 -19.08
N TYR A 199 18.05 20.56 -19.92
CA TYR A 199 18.41 20.34 -21.33
C TYR A 199 18.52 21.66 -22.13
N ALA A 200 17.60 22.60 -21.89
CA ALA A 200 17.70 23.94 -22.48
C ALA A 200 18.97 24.67 -22.00
N ASN A 201 19.30 24.55 -20.71
CA ASN A 201 20.49 25.13 -20.12
C ASN A 201 21.79 24.57 -20.73
N LEU A 202 21.88 23.25 -20.95
CA LEU A 202 23.03 22.62 -21.62
C LEU A 202 23.17 23.07 -23.08
N THR A 203 22.05 23.27 -23.77
CA THR A 203 22.04 23.79 -25.13
C THR A 203 22.60 25.22 -25.14
N LEU A 204 22.11 26.10 -24.27
CA LEU A 204 22.63 27.47 -24.14
C LEU A 204 24.12 27.50 -23.75
N ALA A 205 24.54 26.63 -22.83
CA ALA A 205 25.94 26.50 -22.43
C ALA A 205 26.86 26.17 -23.62
N SER A 206 26.40 25.34 -24.57
CA SER A 206 27.19 25.02 -25.77
C SER A 206 27.43 26.24 -26.65
N TRP A 207 26.44 27.14 -26.77
CA TRP A 207 26.58 28.39 -27.53
C TRP A 207 27.49 29.40 -26.83
N ILE A 208 27.52 29.39 -25.50
CA ILE A 208 28.44 30.25 -24.75
C ILE A 208 29.87 29.69 -24.81
N LYS A 209 30.06 28.37 -24.75
CA LYS A 209 31.39 27.74 -24.72
C LYS A 209 32.08 27.67 -26.08
N PHE A 210 31.34 27.44 -27.16
CA PHE A 210 31.87 27.24 -28.51
C PHE A 210 31.61 28.44 -29.44
N GLN A 211 31.74 29.66 -28.92
CA GLN A 211 31.51 30.89 -29.70
C GLN A 211 32.40 30.96 -30.94
N ASP A 212 33.67 30.56 -30.82
CA ASP A 212 34.63 30.59 -31.93
C ASP A 212 34.39 29.48 -32.98
N VAL A 213 33.70 28.40 -32.61
CA VAL A 213 33.48 27.22 -33.47
C VAL A 213 32.00 26.87 -33.51
N SER A 214 31.24 27.62 -34.33
CA SER A 214 29.79 27.46 -34.42
C SER A 214 29.34 26.05 -34.81
N THR A 215 30.16 25.32 -35.59
CA THR A 215 29.88 23.92 -35.95
C THR A 215 29.75 23.02 -34.71
N ALA A 216 30.56 23.22 -33.68
CA ALA A 216 30.49 22.44 -32.44
C ALA A 216 29.20 22.75 -31.66
N ALA A 217 28.81 24.03 -31.55
CA ALA A 217 27.56 24.44 -30.91
C ALA A 217 26.32 23.86 -31.63
N ILE A 218 26.33 23.85 -32.97
CA ILE A 218 25.26 23.26 -33.78
C ILE A 218 25.13 21.76 -33.50
N ILE A 219 26.25 21.02 -33.54
CA ILE A 219 26.25 19.57 -33.26
C ILE A 219 25.69 19.28 -31.87
N MET A 220 26.14 20.01 -30.84
CA MET A 220 25.66 19.86 -29.46
C MET A 220 24.16 20.15 -29.35
N THR A 221 23.68 21.20 -30.01
CA THR A 221 22.25 21.55 -30.05
C THR A 221 21.42 20.44 -30.67
N VAL A 222 21.88 19.82 -31.77
CA VAL A 222 21.18 18.71 -32.41
C VAL A 222 21.12 17.49 -31.47
N VAL A 223 22.24 17.13 -30.85
CA VAL A 223 22.32 15.99 -29.93
C VAL A 223 21.41 16.20 -28.71
N PHE A 224 21.47 17.36 -28.07
CA PHE A 224 20.58 17.67 -26.94
C PHE A 224 19.11 17.80 -27.36
N GLY A 225 18.83 18.32 -28.55
CA GLY A 225 17.47 18.40 -29.10
C GLY A 225 16.84 17.03 -29.32
N LEU A 226 17.60 16.06 -29.86
CA LEU A 226 17.14 14.67 -30.00
C LEU A 226 16.90 14.01 -28.64
N GLY A 227 17.82 14.22 -27.68
CA GLY A 227 17.67 13.74 -26.31
C GLY A 227 16.43 14.33 -25.61
N PHE A 228 16.20 15.63 -25.79
CA PHE A 228 15.03 16.34 -25.25
C PHE A 228 13.72 15.83 -25.85
N PHE A 229 13.68 15.60 -27.17
CA PHE A 229 12.50 15.01 -27.82
C PHE A 229 12.20 13.60 -27.28
N TYR A 230 13.23 12.76 -27.16
CA TYR A 230 13.08 11.43 -26.55
C TYR A 230 12.58 11.51 -25.10
N LEU A 231 13.10 12.48 -24.33
CA LEU A 231 12.67 12.73 -22.96
C LEU A 231 11.19 13.12 -22.88
N ILE A 232 10.69 13.96 -23.80
CA ILE A 232 9.27 14.33 -23.87
C ILE A 232 8.41 13.08 -24.15
N VAL A 233 8.78 12.28 -25.14
CA VAL A 233 8.04 11.05 -25.48
C VAL A 233 7.97 10.11 -24.28
N MET A 234 9.10 9.91 -23.59
CA MET A 234 9.14 9.14 -22.35
C MET A 234 8.23 9.76 -21.28
N HIS A 235 8.31 11.07 -21.03
CA HIS A 235 7.45 11.70 -20.03
C HIS A 235 5.98 11.54 -20.36
N VAL A 236 5.53 11.79 -21.60
CA VAL A 236 4.11 11.66 -21.96
C VAL A 236 3.61 10.23 -21.76
N ASN A 237 4.40 9.22 -22.14
CA ASN A 237 4.01 7.81 -22.02
C ASN A 237 3.90 7.34 -20.56
N TRP A 238 4.75 7.88 -19.67
CA TRP A 238 4.83 7.42 -18.28
C TRP A 238 4.14 8.35 -17.28
N LEU A 239 3.83 9.59 -17.66
CA LEU A 239 3.22 10.58 -16.79
C LEU A 239 1.79 10.19 -16.39
N GLU A 240 0.98 9.70 -17.35
CA GLU A 240 -0.40 9.33 -17.06
C GLU A 240 -0.48 8.17 -16.05
N PRO A 241 0.23 7.03 -16.21
CA PRO A 241 0.21 5.97 -15.21
C PRO A 241 0.73 6.40 -13.82
N VAL A 242 1.72 7.29 -13.79
CA VAL A 242 2.36 7.75 -12.54
C VAL A 242 1.49 8.74 -11.77
N THR A 243 0.79 9.63 -12.47
CA THR A 243 -0.07 10.68 -11.87
C THR A 243 -1.53 10.28 -11.78
N SER A 244 -1.92 9.16 -12.39
CA SER A 244 -3.29 8.68 -12.33
C SER A 244 -3.69 8.38 -10.88
N PRO A 245 -4.79 8.95 -10.39
CA PRO A 245 -5.28 8.66 -9.05
C PRO A 245 -5.54 7.16 -8.94
N ALA A 246 -5.10 6.56 -7.83
CA ALA A 246 -5.20 5.11 -7.56
C ALA A 246 -6.62 4.53 -7.74
N ALA A 247 -7.66 5.37 -7.75
CA ALA A 247 -9.03 5.02 -8.09
C ALA A 247 -9.20 4.48 -9.53
N ARG A 248 -8.37 4.88 -10.50
CA ARG A 248 -8.43 4.36 -11.89
C ARG A 248 -7.71 3.03 -12.07
N LEU A 249 -6.70 2.74 -11.23
CA LEU A 249 -5.96 1.46 -11.23
C LEU A 249 -6.68 0.37 -10.41
N ARG A 250 -7.76 0.71 -9.70
CA ARG A 250 -8.72 -0.30 -9.23
C ARG A 250 -9.35 -0.93 -10.47
N GLY A 251 -8.89 -2.14 -10.80
CA GLY A 251 -9.56 -2.98 -11.80
C GLY A 251 -11.06 -3.13 -11.53
N PRO A 252 -11.84 -3.58 -12.53
CA PRO A 252 -13.25 -3.84 -12.33
C PRO A 252 -13.42 -4.83 -11.17
N ASN A 253 -14.31 -4.49 -10.23
CA ASN A 253 -14.81 -5.36 -9.15
C ASN A 253 -13.99 -5.47 -7.84
N LEU A 254 -13.73 -4.35 -7.16
CA LEU A 254 -13.73 -4.39 -5.68
C LEU A 254 -15.12 -4.70 -5.09
N LYS A 255 -16.19 -4.65 -5.92
CA LYS A 255 -17.50 -5.23 -5.60
C LYS A 255 -17.47 -6.76 -5.45
N GLU A 256 -16.51 -7.47 -6.04
CA GLU A 256 -16.39 -8.93 -5.79
C GLU A 256 -15.82 -9.24 -4.39
N LEU A 257 -15.07 -8.30 -3.78
CA LEU A 257 -14.74 -8.32 -2.34
C LEU A 257 -15.92 -7.92 -1.44
N GLU A 258 -17.07 -7.51 -1.99
CA GLU A 258 -18.29 -7.25 -1.21
C GLU A 258 -19.08 -8.53 -0.90
N THR A 259 -18.63 -9.69 -1.38
CA THR A 259 -19.19 -10.97 -0.94
C THR A 259 -18.89 -11.16 0.55
N PRO A 260 -19.89 -11.56 1.37
CA PRO A 260 -19.68 -11.73 2.81
C PRO A 260 -18.59 -12.78 3.02
N MET A 261 -17.41 -12.35 3.48
CA MET A 261 -16.41 -13.27 4.01
C MET A 261 -17.08 -14.02 5.16
N GLY A 262 -16.90 -15.34 5.18
CA GLY A 262 -17.72 -16.32 5.90
C GLY A 262 -17.87 -16.12 7.42
N LEU A 263 -17.79 -17.20 8.18
CA LEU A 263 -18.01 -17.14 9.62
C LEU A 263 -16.97 -16.21 10.29
N PRO A 264 -17.21 -15.72 11.52
CA PRO A 264 -16.25 -14.91 12.27
C PRO A 264 -14.86 -15.54 12.41
N PHE A 265 -14.80 -16.85 12.22
CA PHE A 265 -13.59 -17.63 12.33
C PHE A 265 -12.84 -17.75 11.00
N ASP A 266 -13.42 -17.39 9.85
CA ASP A 266 -12.82 -17.53 8.52
C ASP A 266 -11.90 -16.35 8.13
N TRP A 267 -11.73 -15.33 8.99
CA TRP A 267 -10.92 -14.13 8.67
C TRP A 267 -9.43 -14.43 8.44
N HIS A 268 -8.95 -15.57 8.94
CA HIS A 268 -7.59 -16.05 8.69
C HIS A 268 -7.45 -16.65 7.28
N LEU A 269 -8.53 -17.01 6.59
CA LEU A 269 -8.45 -17.52 5.22
C LEU A 269 -8.19 -16.37 4.24
N ARG A 270 -7.40 -16.61 3.19
CA ARG A 270 -7.31 -15.66 2.07
C ARG A 270 -8.71 -15.50 1.46
N PRO A 271 -9.11 -14.28 1.02
CA PRO A 271 -10.37 -14.09 0.31
C PRO A 271 -10.47 -15.12 -0.82
N ARG A 272 -11.46 -16.02 -0.77
CA ARG A 272 -11.69 -16.96 -1.87
C ARG A 272 -12.10 -16.14 -3.08
N ARG A 273 -11.29 -16.18 -4.15
CA ARG A 273 -11.75 -15.72 -5.47
C ARG A 273 -12.90 -16.64 -5.89
N PHE A 274 -14.15 -16.22 -5.66
CA PHE A 274 -15.31 -16.91 -6.22
C PHE A 274 -15.42 -16.54 -7.70
N GLY A 275 -14.68 -17.27 -8.52
CA GLY A 275 -14.80 -17.23 -9.97
C GLY A 275 -14.33 -18.58 -10.53
N SER A 276 -15.29 -19.42 -10.95
CA SER A 276 -15.14 -20.70 -11.69
C SER A 276 -15.87 -21.92 -11.07
N PHE A 277 -17.08 -21.76 -10.52
CA PHE A 277 -17.97 -22.92 -10.27
C PHE A 277 -19.38 -22.72 -10.83
N ALA A 278 -19.48 -22.10 -12.00
CA ALA A 278 -20.71 -22.03 -12.78
C ALA A 278 -20.43 -22.28 -14.28
N ALA A 279 -19.83 -23.42 -14.60
CA ALA A 279 -19.75 -23.95 -15.97
C ALA A 279 -19.90 -25.48 -15.98
N ALA A 280 -20.75 -26.01 -15.09
CA ALA A 280 -21.17 -27.39 -15.10
C ALA A 280 -22.71 -27.42 -15.10
N ALA A 281 -23.32 -26.98 -16.19
CA ALA A 281 -24.72 -27.27 -16.50
C ALA A 281 -24.90 -27.26 -18.03
N HIS A 282 -24.95 -28.48 -18.57
CA HIS A 282 -25.58 -28.89 -19.82
C HIS A 282 -25.96 -27.82 -20.87
N THR A 283 -25.29 -27.89 -22.01
CA THR A 283 -25.97 -27.80 -23.32
C THR A 283 -25.53 -28.99 -24.17
N PRO A 284 -26.47 -29.86 -24.61
CA PRO A 284 -26.16 -30.96 -25.49
C PRO A 284 -25.81 -30.42 -26.88
N ARG A 285 -24.80 -31.04 -27.49
CA ARG A 285 -24.51 -30.85 -28.92
C ARG A 285 -25.72 -31.28 -29.73
N THR A 286 -26.20 -30.39 -30.59
CA THR A 286 -26.94 -30.76 -31.79
C THR A 286 -26.25 -30.12 -32.98
N PHE A 287 -25.86 -31.01 -33.89
CA PHE A 287 -25.37 -30.90 -35.27
C PHE A 287 -25.18 -29.51 -35.88
#